data_AF-A0A068Y634-F1
#
_entry.id   AF-A0A068Y634-F1
#
_cell.length_a   1.000
_cell.length_b   1.000
_cell.length_c   1.000
_cell.angle_alpha   90.00
_cell.angle_beta   90.00
_cell.angle_gamma   90.00
#
_symmetry.space_group_name_H-M   'P 1'
#
loop_
_entity.id
_entity.type
_entity.pdbx_description
1 polymer ?
#
loop_
_entity_poly.entity_id
_entity_poly.type
_entity_poly.pdbx_seq_one_letter_code
_entity_poly.pdbx_strand_id
1 'polypeptide(L)'
;MRNVKNLSLRVGKELKALEESAKTDHLLPSTGIDRIKAYQHSAILKKFQTVMKNYNCSQLEYRDKCKSRIKLQLQVAGADVNDEKVEDMLESTNPCVFTDAVLEQTTAAKKSLIEIEARRADIIKLEKSIEEMKEMFAQIALLVDQQGDLIDNIEHNVGMAVDRVEAAKASVEKAVKTQKSARKKKIICYIILGVLILILITTVASLLGLT
;
A
#
# COMPACT_ATOMS: atom_id res chain seq x y z
N MET A 1 4.53 17.52 -9.98
CA MET A 1 4.87 16.48 -10.99
C MET A 1 6.19 15.78 -10.68
N ARG A 2 7.35 16.46 -10.61
CA ARG A 2 8.66 15.84 -10.26
C ARG A 2 8.64 14.95 -8.99
N ASN A 3 7.85 15.34 -7.98
CA ASN A 3 7.73 14.57 -6.74
C ASN A 3 6.96 13.24 -6.91
N VAL A 4 5.91 13.21 -7.75
CA VAL A 4 5.12 11.99 -7.98
C VAL A 4 5.97 10.97 -8.73
N LYS A 5 6.67 11.39 -9.80
CA LYS A 5 7.59 10.51 -10.54
C LYS A 5 8.64 9.87 -9.62
N ASN A 6 9.36 10.70 -8.86
CA ASN A 6 10.43 10.22 -8.00
C ASN A 6 9.91 9.27 -6.91
N LEU A 7 8.71 9.53 -6.38
CA LEU A 7 8.06 8.67 -5.41
C LEU A 7 7.62 7.35 -6.05
N SER A 8 6.98 7.40 -7.22
CA SER A 8 6.54 6.21 -7.96
C SER A 8 7.71 5.32 -8.36
N LEU A 9 8.81 5.89 -8.83
CA LEU A 9 10.03 5.14 -9.13
C LEU A 9 10.67 4.52 -7.88
N ARG A 10 10.63 5.21 -6.74
CA ARG A 10 11.09 4.67 -5.47
C ARG A 10 10.24 3.49 -5.03
N VAL A 11 8.91 3.66 -5.03
CA VAL A 11 7.96 2.60 -4.67
C VAL A 11 8.12 1.40 -5.60
N GLY A 12 8.30 1.61 -6.90
CA GLY A 12 8.59 0.54 -7.87
C GLY A 12 9.89 -0.22 -7.56
N LYS A 13 10.97 0.49 -7.20
CA LYS A 13 12.24 -0.13 -6.78
C LYS A 13 12.11 -0.93 -5.49
N GLU A 14 11.41 -0.37 -4.49
CA GLU A 14 11.18 -1.04 -3.21
C GLU A 14 10.30 -2.29 -3.37
N LEU A 15 9.26 -2.22 -4.21
CA LEU A 15 8.43 -3.37 -4.56
C LEU A 15 9.25 -4.48 -5.21
N LYS A 16 10.09 -4.13 -6.19
CA LYS A 16 10.97 -5.11 -6.84
C LYS A 16 11.98 -5.75 -5.86
N ALA A 17 12.58 -4.96 -4.98
CA ALA A 17 13.49 -5.48 -3.96
C ALA A 17 12.76 -6.42 -2.97
N LEU A 18 11.51 -6.09 -2.61
CA LEU A 18 10.68 -6.93 -1.75
C LEU A 18 10.31 -8.26 -2.44
N GLU A 19 9.98 -8.22 -3.73
CA GLU A 19 9.73 -9.41 -4.56
C GLU A 19 10.96 -10.32 -4.62
N GLU A 20 12.14 -9.77 -4.92
CA GLU A 20 13.40 -10.51 -4.96
C GLU A 20 13.70 -11.16 -3.60
N SER A 21 13.52 -10.41 -2.50
CA SER A 21 13.72 -10.93 -1.13
C SER A 21 12.72 -12.02 -0.72
N ALA A 22 11.57 -12.11 -1.39
CA ALA A 22 10.58 -13.16 -1.18
C ALA A 22 10.86 -14.41 -2.04
N LYS A 23 11.62 -14.29 -3.13
CA LYS A 23 11.97 -15.38 -4.07
C LYS A 23 13.24 -16.16 -3.69
N THR A 24 14.12 -15.60 -2.87
CA THR A 24 15.47 -16.16 -2.63
C THR A 24 15.52 -17.54 -1.95
N ASP A 25 14.42 -18.07 -1.40
CA ASP A 25 14.44 -19.26 -0.54
C ASP A 25 13.73 -20.49 -1.15
N HIS A 26 13.96 -20.78 -2.43
CA HIS A 26 13.38 -21.95 -3.13
C HIS A 26 13.86 -23.33 -2.63
N LEU A 27 14.85 -23.37 -1.73
CA LEU A 27 15.46 -24.61 -1.23
C LEU A 27 14.93 -25.05 0.15
N LEU A 28 14.13 -24.22 0.82
CA LEU A 28 13.58 -24.50 2.16
C LEU A 28 12.05 -24.34 2.16
N PRO A 29 11.32 -25.09 3.01
CA PRO A 29 9.89 -24.88 3.18
C PRO A 29 9.63 -23.45 3.65
N SER A 30 8.88 -22.68 2.85
CA SER A 30 8.55 -21.26 3.07
C SER A 30 8.21 -20.98 4.53
N THR A 31 9.07 -20.20 5.19
CA THR A 31 8.84 -19.82 6.58
C THR A 31 7.58 -18.97 6.69
N GLY A 32 7.00 -18.84 7.88
CA GLY A 32 5.86 -17.92 8.08
C GLY A 32 6.18 -16.48 7.67
N ILE A 33 7.47 -16.09 7.76
CA ILE A 33 7.95 -14.76 7.40
C ILE A 33 7.90 -14.54 5.88
N ASP A 34 8.24 -15.54 5.07
CA ASP A 34 8.26 -15.38 3.60
C ASP A 34 6.85 -15.25 3.03
N ARG A 35 5.88 -15.97 3.60
CA ARG A 35 4.45 -15.79 3.30
C ARG A 35 3.95 -14.39 3.63
N ILE A 36 4.33 -13.86 4.79
CA ILE A 36 3.97 -12.49 5.19
C ILE A 36 4.59 -11.46 4.22
N LYS A 37 5.85 -11.63 3.81
CA LYS A 37 6.50 -10.76 2.83
C LYS A 37 5.81 -10.80 1.46
N ALA A 38 5.47 -11.99 0.97
CA ALA A 38 4.75 -12.16 -0.29
C ALA A 38 3.36 -11.48 -0.26
N TYR A 39 2.63 -11.62 0.86
CA TYR A 39 1.38 -10.91 1.07
C TYR A 39 1.55 -9.39 1.06
N GLN A 40 2.51 -8.88 1.84
CA GLN A 40 2.78 -7.44 1.90
C GLN A 40 3.15 -6.87 0.54
N HIS A 41 4.02 -7.56 -0.20
CA HIS A 41 4.38 -7.20 -1.57
C HIS A 41 3.12 -7.03 -2.43
N SER A 42 2.24 -8.03 -2.41
CA SER A 42 1.05 -8.01 -3.26
C SER A 42 0.03 -6.95 -2.85
N ALA A 43 -0.22 -6.80 -1.54
CA ALA A 43 -1.12 -5.77 -1.03
C ALA A 43 -0.63 -4.35 -1.38
N ILE A 44 0.68 -4.09 -1.25
CA ILE A 44 1.28 -2.81 -1.61
C ILE A 44 1.21 -2.60 -3.13
N LEU A 45 1.51 -3.61 -3.95
CA LEU A 45 1.43 -3.49 -5.40
C LEU A 45 0.01 -3.12 -5.87
N LYS A 46 -1.01 -3.82 -5.37
CA LYS A 46 -2.42 -3.54 -5.71
C LYS A 46 -2.83 -2.13 -5.31
N LYS A 47 -2.41 -1.67 -4.13
CA LYS A 47 -2.66 -0.30 -3.69
C LYS A 47 -1.94 0.73 -4.55
N PHE A 48 -0.68 0.47 -4.91
CA PHE A 48 0.10 1.33 -5.79
C PHE A 48 -0.54 1.45 -7.18
N GLN A 49 -0.96 0.33 -7.79
CA GLN A 49 -1.69 0.33 -9.05
C GLN A 49 -2.98 1.16 -8.99
N THR A 50 -3.74 1.01 -7.91
CA THR A 50 -4.99 1.76 -7.70
C THR A 50 -4.72 3.26 -7.64
N VAL A 51 -3.72 3.69 -6.85
CA VAL A 51 -3.34 5.11 -6.73
C VAL A 51 -2.87 5.66 -8.07
N MET A 52 -2.03 4.91 -8.80
CA MET A 52 -1.52 5.35 -10.10
C MET A 52 -2.61 5.43 -11.16
N LYS A 53 -3.57 4.48 -11.18
CA LYS A 53 -4.73 4.54 -12.07
C LYS A 53 -5.59 5.76 -11.77
N ASN A 54 -5.84 6.05 -10.50
CA ASN A 54 -6.60 7.24 -10.09
C ASN A 54 -5.86 8.53 -10.49
N TYR A 55 -4.54 8.57 -10.30
CA TYR A 55 -3.72 9.70 -10.75
C TYR A 55 -3.81 9.90 -12.27
N ASN A 56 -3.76 8.83 -13.07
CA ASN A 56 -3.97 8.90 -14.53
C ASN A 56 -5.34 9.47 -14.89
N CYS A 57 -6.40 8.98 -14.24
CA CYS A 57 -7.76 9.46 -14.48
C CYS A 57 -7.85 10.96 -14.18
N SER A 58 -7.31 11.41 -13.04
CA SER A 58 -7.26 12.83 -12.70
C SER A 58 -6.43 13.67 -13.68
N GLN A 59 -5.32 13.13 -14.21
CA GLN A 59 -4.54 13.79 -15.26
C GLN A 59 -5.40 13.97 -16.53
N LEU A 60 -6.05 12.91 -17.01
CA LEU A 60 -6.91 12.97 -18.21
C LEU A 60 -8.08 13.95 -18.03
N GLU A 61 -8.75 13.93 -16.88
CA GLU A 61 -9.82 14.91 -16.59
C GLU A 61 -9.30 16.35 -16.59
N TYR A 62 -8.09 16.60 -16.11
CA TYR A 62 -7.47 17.92 -16.15
C TYR A 62 -7.15 18.34 -17.60
N ARG A 63 -6.71 17.39 -18.43
CA ARG A 63 -6.46 17.58 -19.87
C ARG A 63 -7.72 18.09 -20.56
N ASP A 64 -8.84 17.41 -20.35
CA ASP A 64 -10.13 17.72 -20.98
C ASP A 64 -10.67 19.08 -20.53
N LYS A 65 -10.46 19.42 -19.25
CA LYS A 65 -10.78 20.75 -18.72
C LYS A 65 -9.93 21.84 -19.39
N CYS A 66 -8.63 21.62 -19.58
CA CYS A 66 -7.76 22.56 -20.29
C CYS A 66 -8.19 22.73 -21.76
N LYS A 67 -8.47 21.64 -22.47
CA LYS A 67 -9.00 21.68 -23.85
C LYS A 67 -10.29 22.51 -23.93
N SER A 68 -11.25 22.23 -23.05
CA SER A 68 -12.53 22.94 -22.99
C SER A 68 -12.35 24.45 -22.76
N ARG A 69 -11.39 24.82 -21.92
CA ARG A 69 -11.04 26.23 -21.68
C ARG A 69 -10.40 26.89 -22.90
N ILE A 70 -9.50 26.20 -23.59
CA ILE A 70 -8.88 26.70 -24.82
C ILE A 70 -9.94 26.97 -25.89
N LYS A 71 -10.88 26.02 -26.09
CA LYS A 71 -12.00 26.20 -27.02
C LYS A 71 -12.81 27.46 -26.69
N LEU A 72 -13.19 27.62 -25.42
CA LEU A 72 -13.97 28.79 -24.99
C LEU A 72 -13.20 30.10 -25.25
N GLN A 73 -11.90 30.13 -24.96
CA GLN A 73 -11.07 31.33 -25.18
C GLN A 73 -10.87 31.64 -26.67
N LEU A 74 -10.79 30.61 -27.53
CA LEU A 74 -10.76 30.79 -28.98
C LEU A 74 -12.06 31.40 -29.50
N GLN A 75 -13.22 30.92 -29.02
CA GLN A 75 -14.52 31.48 -29.35
C GLN A 75 -14.67 32.94 -28.89
N VAL A 76 -14.19 33.27 -27.68
CA VAL A 76 -14.17 34.66 -27.17
C VAL A 76 -13.29 35.58 -28.03
N ALA A 77 -12.19 35.04 -28.58
CA ALA A 77 -11.29 35.78 -29.46
C ALA A 77 -11.78 35.84 -30.93
N GLY A 78 -13.03 35.42 -31.20
CA GLY A 78 -13.67 35.48 -32.51
C GLY A 78 -13.38 34.29 -33.43
N ALA A 79 -12.69 33.26 -32.96
CA ALA A 79 -12.39 32.07 -33.75
C ALA A 79 -13.52 31.03 -33.65
N ASP A 80 -14.12 30.64 -34.78
CA ASP A 80 -15.06 29.53 -34.82
C ASP A 80 -14.30 28.20 -34.95
N VAL A 81 -14.24 27.45 -33.84
CA VAL A 81 -13.50 26.18 -33.76
C VAL A 81 -14.35 25.08 -33.13
N ASN A 82 -14.30 23.89 -33.72
CA ASN A 82 -14.91 22.68 -33.17
C ASN A 82 -13.89 21.89 -32.32
N ASP A 83 -14.35 20.85 -31.62
CA ASP A 83 -13.49 20.06 -30.72
C ASP A 83 -12.35 19.34 -31.44
N GLU A 84 -12.58 18.93 -32.68
CA GLU A 84 -11.60 18.26 -33.54
C GLU A 84 -10.49 19.23 -33.95
N LYS A 85 -10.86 20.42 -34.41
CA LYS A 85 -9.91 21.47 -34.78
C LYS A 85 -9.06 21.92 -33.60
N VAL A 86 -9.64 22.03 -32.41
CA VAL A 86 -8.88 22.35 -31.19
C VAL A 86 -7.88 21.24 -30.88
N GLU A 87 -8.24 19.97 -31.11
CA GLU A 87 -7.32 18.84 -30.97
C GLU A 87 -6.16 18.94 -31.95
N ASP A 88 -6.43 19.15 -33.24
CA ASP A 88 -5.39 19.32 -34.27
C ASP A 88 -4.42 20.46 -33.92
N MET A 89 -4.95 21.57 -33.38
CA MET A 89 -4.14 22.71 -32.95
C MET A 89 -3.24 22.37 -31.76
N LEU A 90 -3.74 21.56 -30.81
CA LEU A 90 -2.95 21.08 -29.68
C LEU A 90 -1.83 20.14 -30.12
N GLU A 91 -2.10 19.26 -31.09
CA GLU A 91 -1.12 18.33 -31.66
C GLU A 91 -0.11 19.02 -32.59
N SER A 92 -0.43 20.21 -33.10
CA SER A 92 0.44 20.91 -34.04
C SER A 92 1.78 21.31 -33.41
N THR A 93 2.86 21.08 -34.15
CA THR A 93 4.22 21.53 -33.80
C THR A 93 4.39 23.04 -33.94
N ASN A 94 3.45 23.74 -34.60
CA ASN A 94 3.52 25.18 -34.82
C ASN A 94 3.27 25.93 -33.48
N PRO A 95 4.24 26.73 -32.99
CA PRO A 95 4.04 27.55 -31.79
C PRO A 95 2.93 28.60 -31.97
N CYS A 96 2.77 29.11 -33.20
CA CYS A 96 1.87 30.21 -33.55
C CYS A 96 0.47 29.75 -33.97
N VAL A 97 0.13 28.47 -33.85
CA VAL A 97 -1.17 27.95 -34.33
C VAL A 97 -2.37 28.66 -33.69
N PHE A 98 -2.23 29.13 -32.44
CA PHE A 98 -3.29 29.84 -31.72
C PHE A 98 -3.29 31.35 -32.01
N THR A 99 -2.14 31.95 -32.35
CA THR A 99 -2.09 33.35 -32.82
C THR A 99 -2.75 33.50 -34.19
N ASP A 100 -2.56 32.51 -35.06
CA ASP A 100 -3.09 32.56 -36.43
C ASP A 100 -4.61 32.36 -36.47
N ALA A 101 -5.17 31.65 -35.49
CA ALA A 101 -6.60 31.41 -35.38
C ALA A 101 -7.39 32.61 -34.81
N VAL A 102 -6.71 33.53 -34.11
CA VAL A 102 -7.35 34.69 -33.48
C VAL A 102 -7.56 35.78 -34.54
N LEU A 103 -8.83 36.02 -34.89
CA LEU A 103 -9.22 36.98 -35.94
C LEU A 103 -9.21 38.43 -35.44
N GLU A 104 -9.44 38.65 -34.15
CA GLU A 104 -9.53 39.99 -33.58
C GLU A 104 -8.21 40.49 -32.98
N GLN A 105 -7.82 41.72 -33.29
CA GLN A 105 -6.69 42.40 -32.64
C GLN A 105 -7.11 43.22 -31.41
N THR A 106 -8.15 42.79 -30.69
CA THR A 106 -8.65 43.47 -29.49
C THR A 106 -7.79 43.15 -28.26
N THR A 107 -7.83 44.02 -27.24
CA THR A 107 -7.17 43.76 -25.95
C THR A 107 -7.72 42.51 -25.27
N ALA A 108 -9.01 42.21 -25.48
CA ALA A 108 -9.66 40.99 -25.00
C ALA A 108 -9.08 39.74 -25.69
N ALA A 109 -8.98 39.74 -27.02
CA ALA A 109 -8.40 38.64 -27.79
C ALA A 109 -6.93 38.37 -27.39
N LYS A 110 -6.13 39.41 -27.16
CA LYS A 110 -4.75 39.27 -26.64
C LYS A 110 -4.70 38.60 -25.27
N LYS A 111 -5.64 38.92 -24.37
CA LYS A 111 -5.74 38.30 -23.05
C LYS A 111 -6.13 36.82 -23.15
N SER A 112 -7.10 36.51 -24.00
CA SER A 112 -7.51 35.12 -24.29
C SER A 112 -6.35 34.30 -24.84
N LEU A 113 -5.53 34.89 -25.70
CA LEU A 113 -4.34 34.24 -26.25
C LEU A 113 -3.32 33.85 -25.19
N ILE A 114 -3.00 34.76 -24.25
CA ILE A 114 -2.09 34.46 -23.13
C ILE A 114 -2.64 33.29 -22.27
N GLU A 115 -3.95 33.26 -22.05
CA GLU A 115 -4.59 32.16 -21.31
C GLU A 115 -4.51 30.83 -22.07
N ILE A 116 -4.74 30.86 -23.39
CA ILE A 116 -4.60 29.68 -24.26
C ILE A 116 -3.17 29.12 -24.20
N GLU A 117 -2.15 29.97 -24.34
CA GLU A 117 -0.75 29.57 -24.27
C GLU A 117 -0.39 28.96 -22.90
N ALA A 118 -0.87 29.56 -21.81
CA ALA A 118 -0.68 29.02 -20.46
C ALA A 118 -1.30 27.62 -20.31
N ARG A 119 -2.51 27.40 -20.87
CA ARG A 119 -3.19 26.10 -20.83
C ARG A 119 -2.53 25.06 -21.74
N ARG A 120 -2.04 25.46 -22.91
CA ARG A 120 -1.23 24.59 -23.78
C ARG A 120 0.03 24.13 -23.05
N ALA A 121 0.74 25.04 -22.38
CA ALA A 121 1.92 24.68 -21.60
C ALA A 121 1.61 23.69 -20.46
N ASP A 122 0.43 23.79 -19.85
CA ASP A 122 -0.03 22.81 -18.87
C ASP A 122 -0.35 21.45 -19.49
N ILE A 123 -0.97 21.39 -20.66
CA ILE A 123 -1.22 20.15 -21.41
C ILE A 123 0.10 19.47 -21.78
N ILE A 124 1.10 20.21 -22.26
CA ILE A 124 2.42 19.65 -22.60
C ILE A 124 3.09 19.02 -21.36
N LYS A 125 3.01 19.68 -20.19
CA LYS A 125 3.53 19.11 -18.92
C LYS A 125 2.78 17.84 -18.52
N LEU A 126 1.48 17.82 -18.76
CA LEU A 126 0.58 16.72 -18.46
C LEU A 126 0.88 15.50 -19.33
N GLU A 127 1.04 15.69 -20.64
CA GLU A 127 1.42 14.65 -21.60
C GLU A 127 2.73 13.99 -21.19
N LYS A 128 3.75 14.81 -20.85
CA LYS A 128 5.01 14.29 -20.30
C LYS A 128 4.79 13.48 -19.01
N SER A 129 3.91 13.93 -18.11
CA SER A 129 3.61 13.19 -16.88
C SER A 129 2.86 11.88 -17.14
N ILE A 130 2.04 11.80 -18.20
CA ILE A 130 1.34 10.58 -18.61
C ILE A 130 2.30 9.61 -19.28
N GLU A 131 3.22 10.09 -20.11
CA GLU A 131 4.29 9.29 -20.71
C GLU A 131 5.16 8.61 -19.65
N GLU A 132 5.59 9.37 -18.64
CA GLU A 132 6.34 8.84 -17.48
C GLU A 132 5.54 7.77 -16.72
N MET A 133 4.21 7.90 -16.66
CA MET A 133 3.35 6.92 -16.00
C MET A 133 3.21 5.63 -16.82
N LYS A 134 3.18 5.75 -18.14
CA LYS A 134 3.16 4.60 -19.06
C LYS A 134 4.43 3.75 -18.89
N GLU A 135 5.60 4.38 -18.80
CA GLU A 135 6.87 3.67 -18.52
C GLU A 135 6.82 2.91 -17.18
N MET A 136 6.22 3.51 -16.16
CA MET A 136 6.06 2.87 -14.85
C MET A 136 5.05 1.72 -14.91
N PHE A 137 3.91 1.86 -15.60
CA PHE A 137 2.95 0.76 -15.77
C PHE A 137 3.55 -0.42 -16.53
N ALA A 138 4.41 -0.18 -17.52
CA ALA A 138 5.15 -1.24 -18.20
C ALA A 138 6.05 -2.04 -17.24
N GLN A 139 6.74 -1.36 -16.31
CA GLN A 139 7.55 -2.02 -15.28
C GLN A 139 6.69 -2.84 -14.32
N ILE A 140 5.52 -2.32 -13.93
CA ILE A 140 4.59 -3.01 -13.03
C ILE A 140 3.94 -4.22 -13.70
N ALA A 141 3.61 -4.15 -14.99
CA ALA A 141 2.97 -5.25 -15.71
C ALA A 141 3.79 -6.55 -15.61
N LEU A 142 5.13 -6.45 -15.61
CA LEU A 142 6.03 -7.58 -15.39
C LEU A 142 5.97 -8.17 -13.97
N LEU A 143 5.57 -7.38 -12.96
CA LEU A 143 5.46 -7.81 -11.57
C LEU A 143 4.10 -8.49 -11.26
N VAL A 144 3.09 -8.29 -12.13
CA VAL A 144 1.70 -8.69 -11.89
C VAL A 144 1.41 -10.15 -12.24
N ASP A 145 2.22 -10.76 -13.11
CA ASP A 145 1.94 -12.07 -13.71
C ASP A 145 1.94 -13.25 -12.71
N GLN A 146 2.31 -13.03 -11.45
CA GLN A 146 2.45 -14.09 -10.43
C GLN A 146 1.52 -13.97 -9.21
N GLN A 147 0.58 -13.01 -9.17
CA GLN A 147 -0.05 -12.61 -7.90
C GLN A 147 -1.50 -13.06 -7.65
N GLY A 148 -2.22 -13.59 -8.64
CA GLY A 148 -3.65 -13.94 -8.49
C GLY A 148 -3.94 -15.05 -7.48
N ASP A 149 -3.22 -16.17 -7.58
CA ASP A 149 -3.57 -17.40 -6.85
C ASP A 149 -2.91 -17.53 -5.47
N LEU A 150 -1.85 -16.75 -5.21
CA LEU A 150 -1.07 -16.82 -3.97
C LEU A 150 -1.71 -16.01 -2.83
N ILE A 151 -2.37 -14.89 -3.13
CA ILE A 151 -2.93 -13.96 -2.14
C ILE A 151 -4.03 -14.64 -1.31
N ASP A 152 -4.99 -15.29 -1.97
CA ASP A 152 -6.20 -15.83 -1.34
C ASP A 152 -5.84 -16.96 -0.34
N ASN A 153 -4.87 -17.79 -0.73
CA ASN A 153 -4.33 -18.85 0.13
C ASN A 153 -3.45 -18.31 1.26
N ILE A 154 -2.76 -17.17 1.08
CA ILE A 154 -1.89 -16.59 2.10
C ILE A 154 -2.69 -15.76 3.11
N GLU A 155 -3.72 -15.02 2.71
CA GLU A 155 -4.58 -14.28 3.64
C GLU A 155 -5.24 -15.25 4.63
N HIS A 156 -5.71 -16.39 4.14
CA HIS A 156 -6.16 -17.50 4.99
C HIS A 156 -5.05 -18.00 5.93
N ASN A 157 -3.86 -18.31 5.41
CA ASN A 157 -2.76 -18.88 6.21
C ASN A 157 -2.12 -17.90 7.21
N VAL A 158 -2.05 -16.60 6.89
CA VAL A 158 -1.54 -15.55 7.77
C VAL A 158 -2.57 -15.20 8.83
N GLY A 159 -3.87 -15.13 8.47
CA GLY A 159 -4.95 -15.05 9.45
C GLY A 159 -4.86 -16.20 10.46
N MET A 160 -4.73 -17.43 9.98
CA MET A 160 -4.51 -18.58 10.87
C MET A 160 -3.23 -18.49 11.71
N ALA A 161 -2.15 -17.87 11.21
CA ALA A 161 -0.92 -17.69 11.97
C ALA A 161 -1.09 -16.67 13.10
N VAL A 162 -1.80 -15.57 12.85
CA VAL A 162 -2.16 -14.57 13.87
C VAL A 162 -3.04 -15.23 14.95
N ASP A 163 -4.06 -15.97 14.54
CA ASP A 163 -4.95 -16.70 15.45
C ASP A 163 -4.17 -17.70 16.32
N ARG A 164 -3.20 -18.41 15.73
CA ARG A 164 -2.32 -19.35 16.46
C ARG A 164 -1.41 -18.64 17.47
N VAL A 165 -0.87 -17.46 17.14
CA VAL A 165 -0.06 -16.67 18.08
C VAL A 165 -0.91 -16.15 19.24
N GLU A 166 -2.15 -15.73 18.96
CA GLU A 166 -3.08 -15.29 20.00
C GLU A 166 -3.50 -16.45 20.92
N ALA A 167 -3.81 -17.62 20.35
CA ALA A 167 -4.07 -18.84 21.11
C ALA A 167 -2.84 -19.29 21.94
N ALA A 168 -1.62 -19.15 21.40
CA ALA A 168 -0.39 -19.46 22.11
C ALA A 168 -0.17 -18.49 23.30
N LYS A 169 -0.41 -17.19 23.10
CA LYS A 169 -0.35 -16.18 24.16
C LYS A 169 -1.32 -16.51 25.29
N ALA A 170 -2.58 -16.85 24.97
CA ALA A 170 -3.57 -17.26 25.95
C ALA A 170 -3.16 -18.54 26.71
N SER A 171 -2.56 -19.49 26.00
CA SER A 171 -2.05 -20.75 26.58
C SER A 171 -0.90 -20.50 27.57
N VAL A 172 0.04 -19.63 27.22
CA VAL A 172 1.16 -19.22 28.09
C VAL A 172 0.65 -18.49 29.33
N GLU A 173 -0.32 -17.58 29.17
CA GLU A 173 -0.93 -16.86 30.30
C GLU A 173 -1.61 -17.84 31.27
N LYS A 174 -2.39 -18.78 30.74
CA LYS A 174 -3.03 -19.84 31.53
C LYS A 174 -2.01 -20.75 32.21
N ALA A 175 -0.91 -21.08 31.54
CA ALA A 175 0.17 -21.88 32.11
C ALA A 175 0.84 -21.15 33.29
N VAL A 176 1.14 -19.86 33.16
CA VAL A 176 1.71 -19.05 34.25
C VAL A 176 0.77 -18.98 35.45
N LYS A 177 -0.54 -18.76 35.22
CA LYS A 177 -1.55 -18.74 36.29
C LYS A 177 -1.65 -20.09 37.00
N THR A 178 -1.67 -21.18 36.23
CA THR A 178 -1.72 -22.55 36.77
C THR A 178 -0.46 -22.87 37.56
N GLN A 179 0.71 -22.49 37.06
CA GLN A 179 1.99 -22.69 37.73
C GLN A 179 2.03 -21.97 39.09
N LYS A 180 1.55 -20.72 39.17
CA LYS A 180 1.46 -19.97 40.44
C LYS A 180 0.54 -20.67 41.45
N SER A 181 -0.64 -21.13 41.03
CA SER A 181 -1.58 -21.85 41.89
C SER A 181 -1.05 -23.22 42.33
N ALA A 182 -0.36 -23.94 41.45
CA ALA A 182 0.26 -25.23 41.78
C ALA A 182 1.36 -25.09 42.83
N ARG A 183 2.17 -24.02 42.79
CA ARG A 183 3.18 -23.73 43.84
C ARG A 183 2.52 -23.54 45.21
N LYS A 184 1.42 -22.79 45.29
CA LYS A 184 0.66 -22.60 46.55
C LYS A 184 0.10 -23.93 47.07
N LYS A 185 -0.48 -24.75 46.19
CA LYS A 185 -1.01 -26.08 46.55
C LYS A 185 0.09 -27.04 47.02
N LYS A 186 1.28 -27.02 46.40
CA LYS A 186 2.44 -27.80 46.85
C LYS A 186 2.87 -27.43 48.28
N ILE A 187 2.91 -26.14 48.61
CA ILE A 187 3.24 -25.68 49.97
C ILE A 187 2.19 -26.19 50.97
N ILE A 188 0.90 -26.09 50.64
CA ILE A 188 -0.17 -26.61 51.50
C ILE A 188 -0.02 -28.12 51.71
N CYS A 189 0.26 -28.91 50.66
CA CYS A 189 0.53 -30.33 50.81
C CYS A 189 1.72 -30.62 51.73
N TYR A 190 2.83 -29.90 51.59
CA TYR A 190 4.00 -30.07 52.47
C TYR A 190 3.67 -29.76 53.93
N ILE A 191 2.88 -28.72 54.20
CA ILE A 191 2.43 -28.39 55.56
C ILE A 191 1.58 -29.53 56.15
N ILE A 192 0.60 -30.03 55.40
CA ILE A 192 -0.27 -31.14 55.87
C ILE A 192 0.57 -32.38 56.17
N LEU A 193 1.52 -32.72 55.29
CA LEU A 193 2.39 -33.88 55.46
C LEU A 193 3.30 -33.75 56.70
N GLY A 194 3.82 -32.55 56.96
CA GLY A 194 4.59 -32.26 58.17
C GLY A 194 3.78 -32.39 59.45
N VAL A 195 2.52 -31.93 59.46
CA VAL A 195 1.62 -32.08 60.63
C VAL A 195 1.31 -33.55 60.90
N LEU A 196 1.05 -34.36 59.87
CA LEU A 196 0.79 -35.79 60.04
C LEU A 196 1.99 -36.52 60.64
N ILE A 197 3.22 -36.18 60.22
CA ILE A 197 4.45 -36.75 60.77
C ILE A 197 4.59 -36.40 62.26
N LEU A 198 4.32 -35.15 62.65
CA LEU A 198 4.38 -34.72 64.05
C LEU A 198 3.39 -35.51 64.93
N ILE A 199 2.16 -35.70 64.46
CA ILE A 199 1.14 -36.49 65.18
C ILE A 199 1.62 -37.94 65.37
N LEU A 200 2.20 -38.53 64.33
CA LEU A 200 2.76 -39.88 64.36
C LEU A 200 3.91 -40.00 65.39
N ILE A 201 4.81 -39.01 65.43
CA ILE A 201 5.90 -38.97 66.41
C ILE A 201 5.35 -38.86 67.83
N THR A 202 4.38 -37.96 68.09
CA THR A 202 3.80 -37.80 69.43
C THR A 202 3.08 -39.06 69.91
N THR A 203 2.33 -39.72 69.03
CA THR A 203 1.60 -40.95 69.39
C THR A 203 2.54 -42.10 69.70
N VAL A 204 3.62 -42.25 68.92
CA VAL A 204 4.66 -43.26 69.18
C VAL A 204 5.45 -42.95 70.45
N ALA A 205 5.78 -41.68 70.71
CA ALA A 205 6.48 -41.26 71.94
C ALA A 205 5.65 -41.55 73.21
N SER A 206 4.34 -41.27 73.16
CA SER A 206 3.42 -41.62 74.25
C SER A 206 3.28 -43.14 74.43
N LEU A 207 3.32 -43.93 73.34
CA LEU A 207 3.25 -45.39 73.41
C LEU A 207 4.54 -46.04 73.97
N LEU A 208 5.70 -45.43 73.70
CA LEU A 208 7.01 -45.88 74.21
C LEU A 208 7.32 -45.36 75.62
N GLY A 209 6.40 -44.61 76.25
CA GLY A 209 6.52 -44.12 77.62
C GLY A 209 7.57 -43.01 77.79
N LEU A 210 7.85 -42.23 76.74
CA LEU A 210 8.87 -41.18 76.75
C LEU A 210 8.25 -39.77 76.77
N THR A 211 7.24 -39.54 77.62
CA THR A 211 6.74 -38.24 78.11
C THR A 211 5.94 -38.45 79.37
#